data_AF-A0A923J6U2-F1
#
_entry.id   AF-A0A923J6U2-F1
#
_cell.length_a   1.000
_cell.length_b   1.000
_cell.length_c   1.000
_cell.angle_alpha   90.00
_cell.angle_beta   90.00
_cell.angle_gamma   90.00
#
_symmetry.space_group_name_H-M   'P 1'
#
loop_
_entity.id
_entity.type
_entity.pdbx_description
1 polymer ?
#
loop_
_entity_poly.entity_id
_entity_poly.type
_entity_poly.pdbx_seq_one_letter_code
_entity_poly.pdbx_strand_id
1 'polypeptide(L)'
;MINPTCKAPDMTARSNTVRLMRQIDNRSHRDICGMYDWASKDSFWHRNILSPDALRKQWDKLTMQRSAPGSGCREAKVDLNNTDWIYGVLE
;
A
#
# COMPACT_ATOMS: atom_id res chain seq x y z
N MET A 1 15.78 -18.07 12.55
CA MET A 1 17.01 -17.28 12.33
C MET A 1 16.65 -15.80 12.32
N ILE A 2 17.03 -15.05 13.36
CA ILE A 2 16.92 -13.59 13.37
C ILE A 2 18.20 -13.07 12.73
N ASN A 3 18.10 -12.21 11.72
CA ASN A 3 19.26 -11.72 10.98
C ASN A 3 20.16 -10.89 11.92
N PRO A 4 21.42 -11.30 12.17
CA PRO A 4 22.28 -10.70 13.19
C PRO A 4 22.74 -9.27 12.88
N THR A 5 22.54 -8.78 11.65
CA THR A 5 22.77 -7.37 11.25
C THR A 5 21.53 -6.48 11.37
N CYS A 6 20.39 -7.03 11.84
CA CYS A 6 19.15 -6.27 11.96
C CYS A 6 19.30 -5.21 13.06
N LYS A 7 19.46 -3.95 12.65
CA LYS A 7 19.51 -2.79 13.55
C LYS A 7 18.24 -2.76 14.39
N ALA A 8 18.39 -2.54 15.70
CA ALA A 8 17.25 -2.39 16.60
C ALA A 8 16.31 -1.30 16.06
N PRO A 9 15.00 -1.57 15.98
CA PRO A 9 14.06 -0.59 15.48
C PRO A 9 13.98 0.61 16.41
N ASP A 10 14.13 1.82 15.86
CA ASP A 10 13.96 3.07 16.59
C ASP A 10 12.48 3.27 16.96
N MET A 11 12.15 3.00 18.22
CA MET A 11 10.79 3.11 18.73
C MET A 11 10.31 4.56 18.80
N THR A 12 11.21 5.53 18.99
CA THR A 12 10.88 6.96 19.03
C THR A 12 10.45 7.43 17.64
N ALA A 13 11.22 7.08 16.61
CA ALA A 13 10.85 7.36 15.22
C ALA A 13 9.51 6.72 14.85
N ARG A 14 9.28 5.47 15.26
CA ARG A 14 8.00 4.75 15.01
C ARG A 14 6.80 5.47 15.63
N SER A 15 6.89 5.85 16.90
CA SER A 15 5.82 6.58 17.58
C SER A 15 5.56 7.96 16.96
N ASN A 16 6.62 8.66 16.55
CA ASN A 16 6.51 9.93 15.85
C ASN A 16 5.74 9.78 14.53
N THR A 17 6.03 8.76 13.73
CA THR A 17 5.28 8.51 12.50
C THR A 17 3.80 8.26 12.77
N VAL A 18 3.45 7.47 13.80
CA VAL A 18 2.05 7.24 14.18
C VAL A 18 1.37 8.55 14.59
N ARG A 19 2.06 9.43 15.32
CA ARG A 19 1.55 10.78 15.64
C ARG A 19 1.30 11.60 14.37
N LEU A 20 2.23 11.58 13.40
CA LEU A 20 2.07 12.30 12.14
C LEU A 20 0.90 11.77 11.31
N MET A 21 0.70 10.44 11.27
CA MET A 21 -0.46 9.85 10.60
C MET A 21 -1.79 10.30 11.21
N ARG A 22 -1.83 10.53 12.53
CA ARG A 22 -3.03 11.02 13.22
C ARG A 22 -3.26 12.51 13.04
N GLN A 23 -2.20 13.32 13.15
CA GLN A 23 -2.30 14.78 13.19
C GLN A 23 -2.29 15.43 11.79
N ILE A 24 -1.50 14.90 10.86
CA ILE A 24 -1.33 15.48 9.51
C ILE A 24 -2.24 14.74 8.53
N ASP A 25 -2.16 13.41 8.51
CA ASP A 25 -2.92 12.62 7.53
C ASP A 25 -4.39 12.44 7.96
N ASN A 26 -4.79 12.98 9.12
CA ASN A 26 -6.14 12.88 9.72
C ASN A 26 -6.68 11.44 9.82
N ARG A 27 -5.80 10.46 10.05
CA ARG A 27 -6.18 9.04 10.16
C ARG A 27 -6.51 8.70 11.61
N SER A 28 -7.63 8.00 11.83
CA SER A 28 -7.97 7.55 13.17
C SER A 28 -7.02 6.43 13.62
N HIS A 29 -6.81 6.30 14.93
CA HIS A 29 -6.00 5.21 15.48
C HIS A 29 -6.56 3.83 15.05
N ARG A 30 -7.88 3.70 15.00
CA ARG A 30 -8.56 2.49 14.57
C ARG A 30 -8.29 2.15 13.11
N ASP A 31 -8.26 3.14 12.23
CA ASP A 31 -7.94 2.92 10.81
C ASP A 31 -6.49 2.48 10.63
N ILE A 32 -5.56 3.09 11.38
CA ILE A 32 -4.15 2.71 11.37
C ILE A 32 -4.00 1.25 11.81
N CYS A 33 -4.60 0.87 12.93
CA CYS A 33 -4.58 -0.51 13.43
C CYS A 33 -5.24 -1.48 12.44
N GLY A 34 -6.40 -1.13 11.89
CA GLY A 34 -7.12 -1.97 10.94
C GLY A 34 -6.36 -2.17 9.63
N MET A 35 -5.69 -1.12 9.13
CA MET A 35 -4.84 -1.24 7.95
C MET A 35 -3.61 -2.10 8.23
N TYR A 36 -3.01 -1.96 9.41
CA TYR A 36 -1.86 -2.76 9.81
C TYR A 36 -2.20 -4.25 9.95
N ASP A 37 -3.34 -4.56 10.58
CA ASP A 37 -3.86 -5.93 10.71
C ASP A 37 -4.13 -6.55 9.33
N TRP A 38 -4.76 -5.82 8.42
CA TRP A 38 -5.00 -6.28 7.05
C TRP A 38 -3.69 -6.52 6.29
N ALA A 39 -2.78 -5.54 6.30
CA ALA A 39 -1.49 -5.63 5.61
C ALA A 39 -0.60 -6.77 6.16
N SER A 40 -0.71 -7.09 7.45
CA SER A 40 0.03 -8.20 8.08
C SER A 40 -0.46 -9.58 7.65
N LYS A 41 -1.73 -9.69 7.23
CA LYS A 41 -2.33 -10.95 6.76
C LYS A 41 -2.15 -11.19 5.27
N ASP A 42 -1.91 -10.13 4.50
CA ASP A 42 -1.67 -10.22 3.06
C ASP A 42 -0.26 -10.76 2.75
N SER A 43 -0.18 -11.78 1.89
CA SER A 43 1.07 -12.47 1.55
C SER A 43 2.13 -11.57 0.89
N PHE A 44 1.70 -10.49 0.24
CA PHE A 44 2.58 -9.52 -0.41
C PHE A 44 2.94 -8.39 0.56
N TRP A 45 1.96 -7.79 1.22
CA TRP A 45 2.18 -6.63 2.07
C TRP A 45 2.86 -6.94 3.39
N HIS A 46 2.71 -8.14 3.97
CA HIS A 46 3.33 -8.45 5.27
C HIS A 46 4.86 -8.33 5.25
N ARG A 47 5.49 -8.58 4.09
CA ARG A 47 6.95 -8.47 3.90
C ARG A 47 7.40 -7.03 3.69
N ASN A 48 6.51 -6.19 3.16
CA ASN A 48 6.80 -4.80 2.80
C ASN A 48 6.49 -3.83 3.95
N ILE A 49 5.48 -4.13 4.77
CA ILE A 49 5.00 -3.26 5.85
C ILE A 49 5.55 -3.73 7.21
N LEU A 50 6.85 -3.48 7.42
CA LEU A 50 7.54 -3.82 8.67
C LEU A 50 7.64 -2.64 9.65
N SER A 51 7.14 -1.46 9.28
CA SER A 51 7.20 -0.25 10.10
C SER A 51 6.01 0.69 9.83
N PRO A 52 5.66 1.57 10.79
CA PRO A 52 4.68 2.63 10.58
C PRO A 52 5.05 3.59 9.44
N ASP A 53 6.34 3.78 9.16
CA ASP A 53 6.82 4.60 8.04
C ASP A 53 6.52 3.97 6.69
N ALA A 54 6.77 2.66 6.54
CA ALA A 54 6.41 1.92 5.35
C ALA A 54 4.88 1.90 5.14
N LEU A 55 4.12 1.72 6.22
CA LEU A 55 2.65 1.80 6.21
C LEU A 55 2.17 3.17 5.71
N ARG A 56 2.73 4.26 6.25
CA ARG A 56 2.36 5.63 5.87
C ARG A 56 2.64 5.89 4.39
N LYS A 57 3.83 5.50 3.91
CA LYS A 57 4.27 5.68 2.51
C LYS A 57 3.41 4.94 1.50
N GLN A 58 2.93 3.73 1.82
CA GLN A 58 2.16 2.91 0.89
C GLN A 58 0.64 2.96 1.14
N TRP A 59 0.19 3.88 2.00
CA TRP A 59 -1.21 3.90 2.45
C TRP A 59 -2.22 3.99 1.33
N ASP A 60 -1.98 4.82 0.32
CA ASP A 60 -2.92 5.00 -0.79
C ASP A 60 -3.05 3.72 -1.60
N LYS A 61 -1.93 3.01 -1.83
CA LYS A 61 -1.93 1.71 -2.51
C LYS A 61 -2.67 0.64 -1.70
N LEU A 62 -2.42 0.57 -0.39
CA LEU A 62 -3.12 -0.35 0.51
C LEU A 62 -4.63 -0.07 0.50
N THR A 63 -5.03 1.20 0.51
CA THR A 63 -6.44 1.61 0.49
C THR A 63 -7.11 1.21 -0.83
N MET A 64 -6.44 1.44 -1.96
CA MET A 64 -6.94 1.02 -3.28
C MET A 64 -7.07 -0.50 -3.38
N GLN A 65 -6.05 -1.25 -2.95
CA GLN A 65 -6.05 -2.71 -3.05
C GLN A 65 -7.03 -3.37 -2.09
N ARG A 66 -7.23 -2.80 -0.89
CA ARG A 66 -8.23 -3.26 0.06
C ARG A 66 -9.67 -2.99 -0.42
N SER A 67 -9.87 -1.89 -1.14
CA SER A 67 -11.18 -1.51 -1.70
C SER A 67 -11.47 -2.23 -3.03
N ALA A 68 -10.44 -2.75 -3.70
CA ALA A 68 -10.63 -3.55 -4.89
C ALA A 68 -11.37 -4.84 -4.51
N PRO A 69 -12.49 -5.19 -5.20
CA PRO A 69 -13.09 -6.49 -5.05
C PRO A 69 -12.01 -7.52 -5.39
N GLY A 70 -11.79 -8.48 -4.47
CA GLY A 70 -10.70 -9.45 -4.54
C GLY A 70 -10.51 -9.95 -5.97
N SER A 71 -9.27 -9.90 -6.45
CA SER A 71 -8.81 -10.26 -7.78
C SER A 71 -9.46 -11.53 -8.34
N GLY A 72 -10.68 -11.40 -8.86
CA GLY A 72 -11.13 -12.10 -10.04
C GLY A 72 -10.78 -11.18 -11.19
N CYS A 73 -9.76 -11.55 -11.96
CA CYS A 73 -9.55 -10.98 -13.28
C CYS A 73 -10.88 -11.05 -14.03
N ARG A 74 -11.59 -9.93 -14.16
CA ARG A 74 -12.40 -9.74 -15.35
C ARG A 74 -11.38 -9.52 -16.44
N GLU A 75 -11.12 -10.57 -17.21
CA GLU A 75 -10.38 -10.49 -18.45
C GLU A 75 -11.12 -9.49 -19.35
N ALA A 76 -10.74 -8.22 -19.25
CA ALA A 76 -11.08 -7.25 -20.26
C ALA A 76 -10.39 -7.80 -21.51
N LYS A 77 -11.18 -8.32 -22.45
CA LYS A 77 -10.67 -8.78 -23.75
C LYS A 77 -9.98 -7.58 -24.38
N VAL A 78 -8.66 -7.54 -24.30
CA VAL A 78 -7.86 -6.50 -24.92
C VAL A 78 -8.02 -6.69 -26.42
N ASP A 79 -8.65 -5.73 -27.09
CA ASP A 79 -8.70 -5.74 -28.54
C ASP A 79 -7.34 -5.33 -29.09
N LEU A 80 -6.55 -6.35 -29.47
CA LEU A 80 -5.21 -6.18 -30.02
C LEU A 80 -5.22 -5.50 -31.39
N ASN A 81 -6.39 -5.34 -32.02
CA ASN A 81 -6.54 -4.66 -33.32
C ASN A 81 -7.06 -3.23 -33.17
N ASN A 82 -7.22 -2.72 -31.95
CA ASN A 82 -7.63 -1.33 -31.77
C ASN A 82 -6.52 -0.37 -32.22
N THR A 83 -6.73 0.27 -33.37
CA THR A 83 -5.85 1.30 -33.95
C THR A 83 -6.24 2.73 -33.59
N ASP A 84 -7.16 2.96 -32.63
CA ASP A 84 -7.60 4.31 -32.25
C ASP A 84 -6.48 5.25 -31.77
N TRP A 85 -5.33 4.69 -31.37
CA TRP A 85 -4.15 5.46 -30.98
C TRP A 85 -3.40 6.13 -32.14
N ILE A 86 -3.65 5.73 -33.40
CA ILE A 86 -2.87 6.21 -34.56
C ILE A 86 -3.51 7.43 -35.26
N TYR A 87 -4.80 7.70 -35.04
CA TYR A 87 -5.52 8.76 -35.75
C TYR A 87 -5.24 10.19 -35.25
N GLY A 88 -4.55 10.35 -34.11
CA GLY A 88 -4.19 11.66 -33.55
C GLY A 88 -2.85 12.24 -34.03
N VAL A 89 -2.17 11.58 -34.98
CA VAL A 89 -0.80 11.95 -35.43
C VAL A 89 -0.79 12.60 -36.82
N LEU A 90 -1.94 12.70 -37.50
CA LEU A 90 -2.07 13.25 -38.86
C LEU A 90 -2.77 14.63 -38.93
N GLU A 91 -2.56 15.49 -37.94
CA GLU A 91 -2.80 16.95 -38.05
C GLU A 91 -1.49 17.72 -38.17
#